data_AF-U2KRT6-F1
#
_entry.id   AF-U2KRT6-F1
#
_cell.length_a   1.000
_cell.length_b   1.000
_cell.length_c   1.000
_cell.angle_alpha   90.00
_cell.angle_beta   90.00
_cell.angle_gamma   90.00
#
_symmetry.space_group_name_H-M   'P 1'
#
loop_
_entity.id
_entity.type
_entity.pdbx_description
1 polymer ?
#
loop_
_entity_poly.entity_id
_entity_poly.type
_entity_poly.pdbx_seq_one_letter_code
_entity_poly.pdbx_strand_id
1 'polypeptide(L)'
;MSKITALLQKMKSLCNSNNGKDTFNSPVTAEEISDWEIAHNVKLCDELKEFYLFSNGMNLRIYFSTFNICPFEKITFREGGLLGYGEFEGYMKIGDFVGDGSIICIDRNYHVCCIFEGDAEITKCSLTELIERELEHLEEKIEYRK
;
A
#
# COMPACT_ATOMS: atom_id res chain seq x y z
N MET A 1 17.49 -7.91 6.52
CA MET A 1 16.66 -6.86 5.90
C MET A 1 15.72 -7.54 4.94
N SER A 2 14.42 -7.36 5.08
CA SER A 2 13.42 -8.02 4.23
C SER A 2 13.41 -7.44 2.81
N LYS A 3 12.83 -8.19 1.86
CA LYS A 3 12.73 -7.75 0.46
C LYS A 3 11.95 -6.44 0.34
N ILE A 4 10.81 -6.32 1.03
CA ILE A 4 9.99 -5.10 1.00
C ILE A 4 10.73 -3.89 1.58
N THR A 5 11.46 -4.04 2.68
CA THR A 5 12.24 -2.93 3.26
C THR A 5 13.29 -2.43 2.27
N ALA A 6 13.98 -3.33 1.58
CA ALA A 6 14.98 -2.95 0.57
C ALA A 6 14.35 -2.21 -0.63
N LEU A 7 13.18 -2.67 -1.10
CA LEU A 7 12.43 -2.02 -2.17
C LEU A 7 11.97 -0.61 -1.75
N LEU A 8 11.41 -0.46 -0.55
CA LEU A 8 10.96 0.83 -0.02
C LEU A 8 12.13 1.82 0.15
N GLN A 9 13.31 1.34 0.57
CA GLN A 9 14.52 2.17 0.62
C GLN A 9 14.95 2.67 -0.77
N LYS A 10 14.94 1.77 -1.78
CA LYS A 10 15.26 2.13 -3.17
C LYS A 10 14.26 3.16 -3.71
N MET A 11 12.97 2.92 -3.50
CA MET A 11 11.89 3.83 -3.89
C MET A 11 12.00 5.21 -3.22
N LYS A 12 12.25 5.24 -1.90
CA LYS A 12 12.46 6.49 -1.15
C LYS A 12 13.66 7.29 -1.67
N SER A 13 14.77 6.62 -1.96
CA SER A 13 15.95 7.25 -2.56
C SER A 13 15.62 7.87 -3.92
N LEU A 14 14.95 7.10 -4.78
CA LEU A 14 14.52 7.55 -6.12
C LEU A 14 13.60 8.78 -6.02
N CYS A 15 12.60 8.76 -5.13
CA CYS A 15 11.70 9.89 -4.91
C CYS A 15 12.46 11.13 -4.41
N ASN A 16 13.35 10.97 -3.43
CA ASN A 16 14.13 12.08 -2.87
C ASN A 16 15.03 12.76 -3.92
N SER A 17 15.59 11.99 -4.85
CA SER A 17 16.39 12.51 -5.97
C SER A 17 15.57 13.22 -7.05
N ASN A 18 14.23 13.07 -7.04
CA ASN A 18 13.32 13.59 -8.06
C ASN A 18 12.20 14.46 -7.45
N ASN A 19 12.52 15.26 -6.43
CA ASN A 19 11.62 16.21 -5.75
C ASN A 19 10.41 15.60 -5.00
N GLY A 20 10.41 14.31 -4.71
CA GLY A 20 9.33 13.61 -3.99
C GLY A 20 9.51 13.58 -2.46
N LYS A 21 9.98 14.67 -1.83
CA LYS A 21 10.39 14.68 -0.41
C LYS A 21 9.29 14.31 0.60
N ASP A 22 8.02 14.49 0.22
CA ASP A 22 6.85 14.24 1.09
C ASP A 22 6.11 12.94 0.73
N THR A 23 6.76 12.04 -0.01
CA THR A 23 6.17 10.77 -0.44
C THR A 23 5.96 9.80 0.73
N PHE A 24 6.93 9.75 1.66
CA PHE A 24 6.95 8.80 2.76
C PHE A 24 6.75 9.53 4.08
N ASN A 25 5.74 9.12 4.84
CA ASN A 25 5.46 9.65 6.17
C ASN A 25 6.39 9.05 7.23
N SER A 26 6.45 9.69 8.40
CA SER A 26 7.12 9.15 9.58
C SER A 26 6.62 7.73 9.90
N PRO A 27 7.49 6.80 10.31
CA PRO A 27 7.08 5.43 10.64
C PRO A 27 6.10 5.36 11.80
N VAL A 28 5.30 4.29 11.80
CA VAL A 28 4.55 3.81 12.95
C VAL A 28 5.47 2.99 13.85
N THR A 29 5.25 3.01 15.16
CA THR A 29 5.97 2.18 16.12
C THR A 29 5.39 0.76 16.22
N ALA A 30 6.20 -0.19 16.70
CA ALA A 30 5.71 -1.55 16.95
C ALA A 30 4.62 -1.60 18.03
N GLU A 31 4.65 -0.67 18.99
CA GLU A 31 3.64 -0.53 20.04
C GLU A 31 2.31 -0.06 19.45
N GLU A 32 2.30 0.97 18.61
CA GLU A 32 1.09 1.44 17.92
C GLU A 32 0.46 0.34 17.05
N ILE A 33 1.29 -0.46 16.36
CA ILE A 33 0.80 -1.62 15.59
C ILE A 33 0.15 -2.65 16.52
N SER A 34 0.83 -3.01 17.63
CA SER A 34 0.33 -3.99 18.60
C SER A 34 -0.99 -3.53 19.23
N ASP A 35 -1.09 -2.26 19.63
CA ASP A 35 -2.29 -1.69 20.23
C ASP A 35 -3.47 -1.71 19.23
N TRP A 36 -3.18 -1.40 17.97
CA TRP A 36 -4.19 -1.45 16.91
C TRP A 36 -4.67 -2.89 16.66
N GLU A 37 -3.76 -3.86 16.60
CA GLU A 37 -4.08 -5.29 16.46
C GLU A 37 -4.99 -5.78 17.61
N ILE A 38 -4.69 -5.39 18.85
CA ILE A 38 -5.50 -5.71 20.03
C ILE A 38 -6.88 -5.05 19.94
N ALA A 39 -6.94 -3.76 19.63
CA ALA A 39 -8.19 -3.01 19.56
C ALA A 39 -9.16 -3.54 18.48
N HIS A 40 -8.62 -4.07 17.39
CA HIS A 40 -9.40 -4.60 16.26
C HIS A 40 -9.55 -6.12 16.27
N ASN A 41 -8.90 -6.81 17.22
CA ASN A 41 -8.87 -8.27 17.32
C ASN A 41 -8.39 -8.96 16.02
N VAL A 42 -7.29 -8.46 15.44
CA VAL A 42 -6.69 -8.92 14.17
C VAL A 42 -5.16 -9.00 14.30
N LYS A 43 -4.49 -9.66 13.35
CA LYS A 43 -3.02 -9.79 13.32
C LYS A 43 -2.43 -9.49 11.94
N LEU A 44 -1.99 -8.27 11.69
CA LEU A 44 -1.42 -7.87 10.41
C LEU A 44 -0.27 -8.82 9.95
N CYS A 45 -0.20 -9.06 8.64
CA CYS A 45 0.92 -9.79 8.07
C CYS A 45 2.23 -9.03 8.21
N ASP A 46 3.31 -9.79 8.15
CA ASP A 46 4.66 -9.27 8.31
C ASP A 46 4.98 -8.20 7.25
N GLU A 47 4.56 -8.39 5.99
CA GLU A 47 4.78 -7.38 4.94
C GLU A 47 4.11 -6.03 5.27
N LEU A 48 2.86 -6.04 5.75
CA LEU A 48 2.15 -4.80 6.08
C LEU A 48 2.72 -4.13 7.32
N LYS A 49 3.11 -4.91 8.34
CA LYS A 49 3.80 -4.39 9.53
C LYS A 49 5.13 -3.77 9.16
N GLU A 50 5.93 -4.45 8.34
CA GLU A 50 7.22 -3.94 7.87
C GLU A 50 7.05 -2.66 7.04
N PHE A 51 6.00 -2.56 6.23
CA PHE A 51 5.65 -1.32 5.54
C PHE A 51 5.38 -0.18 6.53
N TYR A 52 4.51 -0.38 7.52
CA TYR A 52 4.16 0.68 8.48
C TYR A 52 5.30 1.06 9.44
N LEU A 53 6.16 0.10 9.78
CA LEU A 53 7.43 0.35 10.48
C LEU A 53 8.44 1.11 9.63
N PHE A 54 8.24 1.20 8.31
CA PHE A 54 9.03 2.04 7.42
C PHE A 54 8.36 3.40 7.17
N SER A 55 7.04 3.45 7.03
CA SER A 55 6.30 4.66 6.72
C SER A 55 4.81 4.59 7.08
N ASN A 56 4.29 5.60 7.78
CA ASN A 56 2.86 5.70 8.10
C ASN A 56 2.00 6.11 6.88
N GLY A 57 1.89 5.21 5.91
CA GLY A 57 1.30 5.49 4.61
C GLY A 57 2.31 6.11 3.63
N MET A 58 1.94 6.10 2.36
CA MET A 58 2.80 6.56 1.28
C MET A 58 1.94 7.25 0.22
N ASN A 59 2.36 8.43 -0.20
CA ASN A 59 1.68 9.21 -1.21
C ASN A 59 2.61 9.46 -2.39
N LEU A 60 2.62 8.54 -3.35
CA LEU A 60 3.38 8.67 -4.60
C LEU A 60 2.69 9.59 -5.63
N ARG A 61 1.67 10.36 -5.21
CA ARG A 61 0.94 11.35 -6.04
C ARG A 61 1.79 12.58 -6.35
N ILE A 62 2.99 12.34 -6.85
CA ILE A 62 3.94 13.33 -7.26
C ILE A 62 4.59 12.80 -8.55
N TYR A 63 4.48 13.61 -9.60
CA TYR A 63 5.12 13.45 -10.91
C TYR A 63 4.68 12.28 -11.81
N PHE A 64 4.39 11.06 -11.31
CA PHE A 64 4.24 9.87 -12.20
C PHE A 64 3.40 8.67 -11.73
N SER A 65 3.13 8.48 -10.44
CA SER A 65 2.29 7.37 -9.97
C SER A 65 1.06 7.93 -9.26
N THR A 66 -0.03 7.19 -9.33
CA THR A 66 -1.28 7.45 -8.59
C THR A 66 -1.36 6.59 -7.33
N PHE A 67 -0.33 5.78 -7.08
CA PHE A 67 -0.26 4.84 -5.97
C PHE A 67 -0.26 5.55 -4.62
N ASN A 68 -1.19 5.15 -3.77
CA ASN A 68 -1.34 5.68 -2.44
C ASN A 68 -1.62 4.55 -1.45
N ILE A 69 -0.85 4.51 -0.37
CA ILE A 69 -1.15 3.69 0.81
C ILE A 69 -1.61 4.63 1.92
N CYS A 70 -2.77 4.31 2.48
CA CYS A 70 -3.38 5.06 3.55
C CYS A 70 -2.50 5.04 4.81
N PRO A 71 -2.51 6.15 5.58
CA PRO A 71 -2.05 6.12 6.96
C PRO A 71 -2.71 5.00 7.77
N PHE A 72 -1.97 4.50 8.75
CA PHE A 72 -2.31 3.37 9.60
C PHE A 72 -3.61 3.57 10.37
N GLU A 73 -3.91 4.79 10.81
CA GLU A 73 -5.16 5.07 11.51
C GLU A 73 -6.40 4.99 10.60
N LYS A 74 -6.21 4.91 9.28
CA LYS A 74 -7.30 4.89 8.30
C LYS A 74 -7.57 3.51 7.71
N ILE A 75 -6.72 2.51 7.97
CA ILE A 75 -7.01 1.14 7.52
C ILE A 75 -8.08 0.55 8.41
N THR A 76 -9.08 -0.07 7.79
CA THR A 76 -10.22 -0.65 8.52
C THR A 76 -10.84 -1.78 7.71
N PHE A 77 -11.25 -2.84 8.40
CA PHE A 77 -12.07 -3.89 7.80
C PHE A 77 -13.49 -3.38 7.61
N ARG A 78 -14.03 -3.52 6.40
CA ARG A 78 -15.42 -3.14 6.14
C ARG A 78 -16.32 -4.37 6.20
N GLU A 79 -17.25 -4.37 7.15
CA GLU A 79 -18.27 -5.43 7.30
C GLU A 79 -19.33 -5.39 6.21
N GLY A 80 -19.60 -4.24 5.60
CA GLY A 80 -20.59 -4.09 4.52
C GLY A 80 -20.04 -4.22 3.10
N GLY A 81 -18.84 -4.79 2.94
CA GLY A 81 -18.09 -4.75 1.68
C GLY A 81 -17.51 -3.36 1.38
N LEU A 82 -16.77 -3.27 0.27
CA LEU A 82 -16.20 -2.01 -0.22
C LEU A 82 -17.21 -1.34 -1.15
N LEU A 83 -17.39 -0.03 -1.03
CA LEU A 83 -18.34 0.83 -1.79
C LEU A 83 -18.69 0.30 -3.20
N GLY A 84 -19.83 -0.40 -3.36
CA GLY A 84 -20.30 -0.92 -4.65
C GLY A 84 -19.84 -2.35 -5.00
N TYR A 85 -18.98 -2.95 -4.19
CA TYR A 85 -18.38 -4.27 -4.38
C TYR A 85 -18.68 -5.19 -3.18
N GLY A 86 -19.88 -5.79 -3.18
CA GLY A 86 -20.35 -6.68 -2.11
C GLY A 86 -19.52 -7.96 -1.94
N GLU A 87 -18.73 -8.34 -2.95
CA GLU A 87 -17.88 -9.55 -2.95
C GLU A 87 -16.64 -9.42 -2.04
N PHE A 88 -16.32 -8.21 -1.59
CA PHE A 88 -15.15 -7.95 -0.74
C PHE A 88 -15.51 -7.78 0.74
N GLU A 89 -16.56 -8.43 1.19
CA GLU A 89 -16.85 -8.57 2.61
C GLU A 89 -15.65 -9.23 3.32
N GLY A 90 -15.14 -8.59 4.37
CA GLY A 90 -13.97 -9.06 5.11
C GLY A 90 -12.61 -8.60 4.57
N TYR A 91 -12.56 -7.78 3.51
CA TYR A 91 -11.32 -7.13 3.10
C TYR A 91 -11.06 -5.83 3.88
N MET A 92 -9.79 -5.51 4.06
CA MET A 92 -9.32 -4.24 4.60
C MET A 92 -8.76 -3.38 3.47
N LYS A 93 -9.32 -2.19 3.27
CA LYS A 93 -8.74 -1.20 2.35
C LYS A 93 -7.45 -0.65 2.98
N ILE A 94 -6.35 -0.73 2.23
CA ILE A 94 -5.06 -0.17 2.63
C ILE A 94 -4.62 0.98 1.73
N GLY A 95 -5.22 1.15 0.56
CA GLY A 95 -4.77 2.15 -0.41
C GLY A 95 -5.66 2.23 -1.63
N ASP A 96 -5.21 3.00 -2.61
CA ASP A 96 -5.86 3.19 -3.89
C ASP A 96 -4.88 3.72 -4.95
N PHE A 97 -5.25 3.54 -6.21
CA PHE A 97 -4.66 4.25 -7.34
C PHE A 97 -5.57 5.44 -7.67
N VAL A 98 -5.15 6.63 -7.26
CA VAL A 98 -5.98 7.85 -7.38
C VAL A 98 -6.23 8.19 -8.85
N GLY A 99 -7.47 8.05 -9.30
CA GLY A 99 -7.95 8.54 -10.61
C GLY A 99 -8.40 7.48 -11.59
N ASP A 100 -8.12 6.19 -11.34
CA ASP A 100 -8.60 5.06 -12.16
C ASP A 100 -9.64 4.19 -11.44
N GLY A 101 -10.01 4.55 -10.21
CA GLY A 101 -11.03 3.84 -9.42
C GLY A 101 -10.53 2.60 -8.69
N SER A 102 -9.26 2.21 -8.86
CA SER A 102 -8.70 0.99 -8.28
C SER A 102 -8.39 1.17 -6.80
N ILE A 103 -8.67 0.14 -6.01
CA ILE A 103 -8.44 0.09 -4.57
C ILE A 103 -7.48 -1.05 -4.22
N ILE A 104 -6.65 -0.82 -3.21
CA ILE A 104 -5.69 -1.81 -2.72
C ILE A 104 -6.23 -2.38 -1.41
N CYS A 105 -6.41 -3.68 -1.36
CA CYS A 105 -7.02 -4.37 -0.23
C CYS A 105 -6.19 -5.57 0.26
N ILE A 106 -6.44 -5.98 1.51
CA ILE A 106 -5.89 -7.21 2.09
C ILE A 106 -7.04 -8.05 2.62
N ASP A 107 -7.01 -9.37 2.37
CA ASP A 107 -8.01 -10.31 2.90
C ASP A 107 -7.75 -10.67 4.38
N ARG A 108 -8.71 -11.31 5.06
CA ARG A 108 -8.55 -11.75 6.47
C ARG A 108 -7.50 -12.86 6.66
N ASN A 109 -7.07 -13.50 5.57
CA ASN A 109 -6.01 -14.52 5.56
C ASN A 109 -4.64 -13.91 5.18
N TYR A 110 -4.57 -12.58 5.10
CA TYR A 110 -3.41 -11.79 4.74
C TYR A 110 -2.79 -12.01 3.37
N HIS A 111 -3.59 -12.46 2.40
CA HIS A 111 -3.19 -12.28 1.01
C HIS A 111 -3.55 -10.86 0.57
N VAL A 112 -2.56 -10.16 0.03
CA VAL A 112 -2.74 -8.83 -0.56
C VAL A 112 -3.42 -9.00 -1.92
N CYS A 113 -4.33 -8.07 -2.22
CA CYS A 113 -5.26 -8.16 -3.32
C CYS A 113 -5.43 -6.75 -3.91
N CYS A 114 -4.97 -6.54 -5.15
CA CYS A 114 -5.22 -5.30 -5.87
C CYS A 114 -6.52 -5.44 -6.66
N ILE A 115 -7.48 -4.58 -6.37
CA ILE A 115 -8.80 -4.58 -7.00
C ILE A 115 -8.83 -3.40 -7.98
N PHE A 116 -8.94 -3.72 -9.27
CA PHE A 116 -9.14 -2.75 -10.34
C PHE A 116 -10.64 -2.60 -10.60
N GLU A 117 -11.04 -1.41 -11.07
CA GLU A 117 -12.44 -1.07 -11.33
C GLU A 117 -13.08 -1.98 -12.42
N GLY A 118 -14.32 -2.44 -12.19
CA GLY A 118 -15.22 -3.02 -13.21
C GLY A 118 -15.07 -4.51 -13.50
N ASP A 119 -15.66 -5.37 -12.65
CA ASP A 119 -15.98 -6.81 -12.85
C ASP A 119 -14.89 -7.75 -13.43
N ALA A 120 -13.67 -7.26 -13.68
CA ALA A 120 -12.63 -7.99 -14.41
C ALA A 120 -11.42 -8.23 -13.51
N GLU A 121 -11.21 -9.53 -13.25
CA GLU A 121 -10.04 -10.21 -12.72
C GLU A 121 -9.10 -9.44 -11.75
N ILE A 122 -9.21 -9.87 -10.51
CA ILE A 122 -8.39 -9.52 -9.35
C ILE A 122 -6.93 -9.94 -9.60
N THR A 123 -6.00 -8.97 -9.63
CA THR A 123 -4.58 -9.31 -9.50
C THR A 123 -4.27 -9.57 -8.04
N LYS A 124 -4.16 -10.86 -7.69
CA LYS A 124 -3.70 -11.31 -6.37
C LYS A 124 -2.17 -11.40 -6.39
N CYS A 125 -1.52 -10.52 -5.65
CA CYS A 125 -0.06 -10.47 -5.51
C CYS A 125 0.30 -10.04 -4.09
N SER A 126 1.51 -10.32 -3.63
CA SER A 126 1.96 -9.85 -2.31
C SER A 126 2.15 -8.33 -2.28
N LEU A 127 2.21 -7.71 -1.09
CA LEU A 127 2.52 -6.29 -1.00
C LEU A 127 3.94 -6.03 -1.53
N THR A 128 4.85 -6.98 -1.31
CA THR A 128 6.20 -6.92 -1.87
C THR A 128 6.20 -6.86 -3.40
N GLU A 129 5.42 -7.71 -4.07
CA GLU A 129 5.29 -7.73 -5.53
C GLU A 129 4.66 -6.44 -6.07
N LEU A 130 3.65 -5.90 -5.37
CA LEU A 130 3.04 -4.64 -5.73
C LEU A 130 4.04 -3.48 -5.66
N ILE A 131 4.80 -3.37 -4.57
CA ILE A 131 5.83 -2.33 -4.40
C ILE A 131 6.95 -2.49 -5.44
N GLU A 132 7.31 -3.72 -5.80
CA GLU A 132 8.29 -4.01 -6.86
C GLU A 132 7.82 -3.47 -8.22
N ARG A 133 6.57 -3.76 -8.62
CA ARG A 133 5.98 -3.24 -9.87
C ARG A 133 5.90 -1.72 -9.89
N GLU A 134 5.49 -1.09 -8.79
CA GLU A 134 5.44 0.36 -8.71
C GLU A 134 6.82 1.00 -8.79
N LEU A 135 7.84 0.34 -8.24
CA LEU A 135 9.21 0.81 -8.35
C LEU A 135 9.71 0.75 -9.80
N GLU A 136 9.47 -0.37 -10.49
CA GLU A 136 9.81 -0.50 -11.92
C GLU A 136 9.11 0.58 -12.75
N HIS A 137 7.81 0.83 -12.51
CA HIS A 137 7.05 1.88 -13.18
C HIS A 137 7.64 3.28 -12.95
N LEU A 138 8.03 3.59 -11.71
CA LEU A 138 8.68 4.86 -11.38
C LEU A 138 10.03 5.02 -12.08
N GLU A 139 10.84 3.96 -12.14
CA GLU A 139 12.14 3.96 -12.80
C GLU A 139 12.01 4.23 -14.30
N GLU A 140 11.11 3.54 -15.00
CA GLU A 140 10.82 3.76 -16.42
C GLU A 140 10.40 5.21 -16.68
N LYS A 141 9.45 5.73 -15.90
CA LYS A 141 8.92 7.09 -16.07
C LYS A 141 9.97 8.18 -15.88
N ILE A 142 10.92 7.96 -14.97
CA ILE A 142 12.05 8.86 -14.73
C ILE A 142 13.07 8.78 -15.87
N GLU A 143 13.36 7.58 -16.38
CA GLU A 143 14.27 7.39 -17.52
C GLU A 143 13.77 8.11 -18.78
N TYR A 144 12.48 7.98 -19.11
CA TYR A 144 11.88 8.67 -20.27
C TYR A 144 11.94 10.21 -20.22
N ARG A 145 12.28 10.82 -19.08
CA ARG A 145 12.43 12.28 -18.94
C ARG A 145 13.87 12.78 -19.03
N LYS A 146 14.87 11.89 -19.04
CA LYS A 146 16.28 12.26 -19.19
C LYS A 146 16.67 12.33 -20.67
#